data_AF-A0A5N6DML2-F1
#
_entry.id   AF-A0A5N6DML2-F1
#
_cell.length_a   1.000
_cell.length_b   1.000
_cell.length_c   1.000
_cell.angle_alpha   90.00
_cell.angle_beta   90.00
_cell.angle_gamma   90.00
#
_symmetry.space_group_name_H-M   'P 1'
#
loop_
_entity.id
_entity.type
_entity.pdbx_description
1 polymer ?
#
loop_
_entity_poly.entity_id
_entity_poly.type
_entity_poly.pdbx_seq_one_letter_code
_entity_poly.pdbx_strand_id
1 'polypeptide(L)'
;MAFKTLDIEQPPDSQGFALGEYDLVIAANVLHATAQIDQTAKHVRSLLKPGGTLLLIESILPTIHTSFIFGTLPGWRRGSFERQRDHPLLTEDEWHQLLTKSDFTGVETCMHAYQPLDQRTDSLIISHAVSSSGELSECTPLLVVSQRQRSGHDGGSGLSLAQSLAGRLSLSSDSITILGDPKINGRTCIVLAGLEDTTLATCGEVKFVGIRSTFNLA
;
A
#
# COMPACT_ATOMS: atom_id res chain seq x y z
N MET A 1 0.57 -16.50 -9.09
CA MET A 1 0.14 -16.20 -7.71
C MET A 1 0.33 -17.44 -6.87
N ALA A 2 1.01 -17.33 -5.74
CA ALA A 2 1.16 -18.41 -4.77
C ALA A 2 0.24 -18.13 -3.57
N PHE A 3 -0.37 -19.18 -3.02
CA PHE A 3 -1.26 -19.07 -1.87
C PHE A 3 -0.69 -19.87 -0.72
N LYS A 4 -0.64 -19.25 0.46
CA LYS A 4 -0.14 -19.85 1.68
C LYS A 4 -0.83 -19.21 2.88
N THR A 5 -1.15 -20.02 3.89
CA THR A 5 -1.74 -19.55 5.15
C THR A 5 -0.67 -18.91 6.02
N LEU A 6 -0.99 -17.76 6.62
CA LEU A 6 -0.15 -17.07 7.60
C LEU A 6 -1.01 -16.66 8.79
N ASP A 7 -0.71 -17.20 9.96
CA ASP A 7 -1.14 -16.64 11.24
C ASP A 7 -0.08 -15.63 11.69
N ILE A 8 -0.38 -14.34 11.58
CA ILE A 8 0.56 -13.27 11.94
C ILE A 8 0.79 -13.16 13.45
N GLU A 9 -0.01 -13.84 14.30
CA GLU A 9 0.24 -13.92 15.74
C GLU A 9 1.43 -14.84 16.08
N GLN A 10 1.88 -15.67 15.13
CA GLN A 10 3.00 -16.60 15.27
C GLN A 10 4.22 -16.16 14.43
N PRO A 11 5.46 -16.58 14.78
CA PRO A 11 6.65 -16.26 14.01
C PRO A 11 6.51 -16.68 12.53
N PRO A 12 6.68 -15.78 11.55
CA PRO A 12 6.44 -16.11 10.15
C PRO A 12 7.41 -17.15 9.57
N ASP A 13 8.65 -17.17 10.04
CA ASP A 13 9.70 -18.13 9.66
C ASP A 13 9.32 -19.57 10.04
N SER A 14 8.73 -19.76 11.22
CA SER A 14 8.21 -21.05 11.68
C SER A 14 7.09 -21.61 10.79
N GLN A 15 6.42 -20.72 10.04
CA GLN A 15 5.37 -21.06 9.07
C GLN A 15 5.93 -21.18 7.65
N GLY A 16 7.25 -21.03 7.48
CA GLY A 16 7.97 -21.13 6.22
C GLY A 16 7.84 -19.90 5.32
N PHE A 17 7.68 -18.71 5.90
CA PHE A 17 7.84 -17.44 5.20
C PHE A 17 9.27 -16.96 5.38
N ALA A 18 9.92 -16.53 4.30
CA ALA A 18 11.25 -15.97 4.40
C ALA A 18 11.19 -14.56 5.00
N LEU A 19 12.11 -14.28 5.91
CA LEU A 19 12.22 -12.98 6.56
C LEU A 19 13.01 -12.01 5.68
N GLY A 20 12.63 -10.74 5.69
CA GLY A 20 13.33 -9.69 4.95
C GLY A 20 13.31 -9.86 3.43
N GLU A 21 12.32 -10.56 2.87
CA GLU A 21 12.23 -10.83 1.43
C GLU A 21 11.13 -10.05 0.72
N TYR A 22 10.18 -9.48 1.46
CA TYR A 22 9.06 -8.77 0.86
C TYR A 22 9.38 -7.28 0.69
N ASP A 23 9.15 -6.75 -0.50
CA ASP A 23 9.23 -5.31 -0.78
C ASP A 23 7.97 -4.56 -0.31
N LEU A 24 6.82 -5.24 -0.30
CA LEU A 24 5.51 -4.71 0.10
C LEU A 24 4.72 -5.77 0.88
N VAL A 25 4.17 -5.37 2.02
CA VAL A 25 3.14 -6.12 2.76
C VAL A 25 1.86 -5.30 2.76
N ILE A 26 0.75 -5.92 2.38
CA ILE A 26 -0.59 -5.33 2.43
C ILE A 26 -1.36 -6.03 3.53
N ALA A 27 -1.87 -5.26 4.49
CA ALA A 27 -2.74 -5.77 5.54
C ALA A 27 -4.01 -4.91 5.61
N ALA A 28 -5.14 -5.50 5.23
CA ALA A 28 -6.43 -4.82 5.17
C ALA A 28 -7.38 -5.39 6.23
N ASN A 29 -7.73 -4.55 7.21
CA ASN A 29 -8.68 -4.81 8.29
C ASN A 29 -8.41 -6.11 9.05
N VAL A 30 -7.13 -6.37 9.37
CA VAL A 30 -6.71 -7.67 9.92
C VAL A 30 -5.83 -7.53 11.16
N LEU A 31 -4.95 -6.53 11.23
CA LEU A 31 -3.96 -6.48 12.31
C LEU A 31 -4.61 -6.14 13.65
N HIS A 32 -5.62 -5.27 13.64
CA HIS A 32 -6.35 -4.87 14.84
C HIS A 32 -7.01 -6.06 15.58
N ALA A 33 -7.30 -7.16 14.88
CA ALA A 33 -7.96 -8.34 15.41
C ALA A 33 -7.03 -9.32 16.14
N THR A 34 -5.72 -9.03 16.19
CA THR A 34 -4.72 -9.86 16.89
C THR A 34 -4.69 -9.56 18.40
N ALA A 35 -4.22 -10.51 19.22
CA ALA A 35 -4.12 -10.31 20.66
C ALA A 35 -3.07 -9.25 21.03
N GLN A 36 -1.84 -9.43 20.57
CA GLN A 36 -0.71 -8.58 20.94
C GLN A 36 -0.23 -7.78 19.74
N ILE A 37 -0.78 -6.57 19.60
CA ILE A 37 -0.55 -5.74 18.42
C ILE A 37 0.93 -5.36 18.24
N ASP A 38 1.69 -5.19 19.32
CA ASP A 38 3.13 -4.96 19.27
C ASP A 38 3.89 -6.15 18.68
N GLN A 39 3.49 -7.38 19.04
CA GLN A 39 4.12 -8.58 18.49
C GLN A 39 3.73 -8.79 17.03
N THR A 40 2.46 -8.56 16.70
CA THR A 40 1.95 -8.56 15.32
C THR A 40 2.75 -7.59 14.44
N ALA A 41 2.96 -6.35 14.88
CA ALA A 41 3.73 -5.36 14.13
C ALA A 41 5.18 -5.81 13.91
N LYS A 42 5.82 -6.44 14.91
CA LYS A 42 7.17 -7.03 14.78
C LYS A 42 7.21 -8.18 13.79
N HIS A 43 6.22 -9.06 13.78
CA HIS A 43 6.13 -10.14 12.78
C HIS A 43 5.98 -9.58 11.37
N VAL A 44 5.11 -8.58 11.17
CA VAL A 44 4.98 -7.87 9.89
C VAL A 44 6.31 -7.22 9.49
N ARG A 45 6.99 -6.55 10.43
CA ARG A 45 8.31 -5.95 10.20
C ARG A 45 9.34 -6.97 9.73
N SER A 46 9.33 -8.17 10.32
CA SER A 46 10.29 -9.23 10.00
C SER A 46 10.17 -9.78 8.59
N LEU A 47 8.99 -9.67 7.96
CA LEU A 47 8.77 -10.07 6.57
C LEU A 47 9.41 -9.07 5.60
N LEU A 48 9.41 -7.79 5.94
CA LEU A 48 9.84 -6.72 5.04
C LEU A 48 11.36 -6.56 4.97
N LYS A 49 11.86 -6.36 3.75
CA LYS A 49 13.21 -5.84 3.51
C LYS A 49 13.42 -4.52 4.25
N PRO A 50 14.67 -4.13 4.59
CA PRO A 50 14.97 -2.75 4.98
C PRO A 50 14.48 -1.77 3.90
N GLY A 51 13.72 -0.75 4.29
CA GLY A 51 13.06 0.18 3.37
C GLY A 51 11.79 -0.36 2.68
N GLY A 52 11.40 -1.61 2.92
CA GLY A 52 10.16 -2.19 2.40
C GLY A 52 8.92 -1.49 2.95
N THR A 53 7.83 -1.53 2.21
CA THR A 53 6.61 -0.78 2.51
C THR A 53 5.57 -1.66 3.21
N LEU A 54 4.96 -1.13 4.28
CA LEU A 54 3.72 -1.63 4.84
C LEU A 54 2.58 -0.72 4.38
N LEU A 55 1.58 -1.31 3.71
CA LEU A 55 0.32 -0.65 3.36
C LEU A 55 -0.80 -1.24 4.22
N LEU A 56 -1.32 -0.42 5.13
CA LEU A 56 -2.45 -0.75 5.99
C LEU A 56 -3.72 -0.14 5.41
N ILE A 57 -4.79 -0.93 5.40
CA ILE A 57 -6.15 -0.42 5.19
C ILE A 57 -6.89 -0.75 6.47
N GLU A 58 -7.19 0.26 7.28
CA GLU A 58 -7.70 0.03 8.63
C GLU A 58 -8.83 0.99 8.98
N SER A 59 -9.76 0.47 9.79
CA SER A 59 -10.73 1.31 10.47
C SER A 59 -10.03 1.96 11.68
N ILE A 60 -10.06 3.29 11.75
CA ILE A 60 -9.34 4.07 12.78
C ILE A 60 -10.27 4.65 13.86
N LEU A 61 -11.59 4.55 13.67
CA LEU A 61 -12.60 4.97 14.65
C LEU A 61 -13.72 3.93 14.78
N PRO A 62 -14.19 3.63 16.00
CA PRO A 62 -15.34 2.75 16.20
C PRO A 62 -16.63 3.45 15.75
N THR A 63 -17.45 2.74 14.98
CA THR A 63 -18.81 3.15 14.66
C THR A 63 -19.82 2.16 15.25
N ILE A 64 -21.08 2.58 15.40
CA ILE A 64 -22.17 1.68 15.83
C ILE A 64 -22.27 0.48 14.87
N HIS A 65 -22.15 0.73 13.56
CA HIS A 65 -22.21 -0.29 12.53
C HIS A 65 -21.07 -1.32 12.66
N THR A 66 -19.82 -0.87 12.80
CA THR A 66 -18.67 -1.78 12.93
C THR A 66 -18.78 -2.62 14.20
N SER A 67 -19.20 -2.02 15.31
CA SER A 67 -19.37 -2.73 16.58
C SER A 67 -20.53 -3.72 16.52
N PHE A 68 -21.63 -3.39 15.83
CA PHE A 68 -22.77 -4.27 15.66
C PHE A 68 -22.42 -5.51 14.81
N ILE A 69 -21.71 -5.31 13.69
CA ILE A 69 -21.34 -6.41 12.78
C ILE A 69 -20.24 -7.28 13.39
N PHE A 70 -19.15 -6.68 13.84
CA PHE A 70 -17.94 -7.43 14.22
C PHE A 70 -17.80 -7.67 15.72
N GLY A 71 -18.54 -6.94 16.58
CA GLY A 71 -18.38 -6.99 18.04
C GLY A 71 -18.69 -8.34 18.69
N THR A 72 -19.38 -9.22 17.97
CA THR A 72 -19.66 -10.60 18.40
C THR A 72 -18.56 -11.59 17.99
N LEU A 73 -17.65 -11.21 17.11
CA LEU A 73 -16.59 -12.08 16.61
C LEU A 73 -15.45 -12.18 17.65
N PRO A 74 -14.89 -13.39 17.87
CA PRO A 74 -13.79 -13.59 18.82
C PRO A 74 -12.57 -12.70 18.55
N GLY A 75 -12.19 -12.51 17.28
CA GLY A 75 -11.06 -11.65 16.90
C GLY A 75 -11.25 -10.19 17.31
N TRP A 76 -12.48 -9.67 17.21
CA TRP A 76 -12.78 -8.30 17.62
C TRP A 76 -12.61 -8.10 19.13
N ARG A 77 -13.07 -9.08 19.92
CA ARG A 77 -12.93 -9.06 21.38
C ARG A 77 -11.50 -9.29 21.85
N ARG A 78 -10.74 -10.13 21.13
CA ARG A 78 -9.36 -10.47 21.47
C ARG A 78 -8.48 -9.22 21.54
N GLY A 79 -8.49 -8.40 20.49
CA GLY A 79 -7.69 -7.18 20.44
C GLY A 79 -8.13 -6.11 21.45
N SER A 80 -9.41 -6.10 21.85
CA SER A 80 -9.94 -5.13 22.81
C SER A 80 -9.56 -5.48 24.27
N PHE A 81 -9.52 -6.77 24.62
CA PHE A 81 -9.15 -7.21 25.97
C PHE A 81 -7.71 -6.91 26.35
N GLU A 82 -6.75 -7.20 25.46
CA GLU A 82 -5.32 -6.95 25.74
C GLU A 82 -5.05 -5.46 25.96
N ARG A 83 -5.74 -4.60 25.21
CA ARG A 83 -5.62 -3.14 25.32
C ARG A 83 -6.50 -2.52 26.40
N GLN A 84 -7.33 -3.32 27.08
CA GLN A 84 -8.29 -2.87 28.09
C GLN A 84 -9.23 -1.76 27.56
N ARG A 85 -9.76 -1.97 26.34
CA ARG A 85 -10.68 -1.04 25.66
C ARG A 85 -11.97 -1.74 25.26
N ASP A 86 -12.97 -0.94 24.90
CA ASP A 86 -14.26 -1.44 24.40
C ASP A 86 -14.19 -1.91 22.93
N HIS A 87 -13.12 -1.55 22.20
CA HIS A 87 -12.92 -1.90 20.80
C HIS A 87 -11.44 -2.19 20.48
N PRO A 88 -11.17 -2.97 19.41
CA PRO A 88 -9.82 -3.28 18.97
C PRO A 88 -9.24 -2.27 17.98
N LEU A 89 -9.95 -1.22 17.59
CA LEU A 89 -9.39 -0.25 16.64
C LEU A 89 -8.30 0.62 17.29
N LEU A 90 -7.34 1.06 16.48
CA LEU A 90 -6.33 2.05 16.85
C LEU A 90 -6.60 3.34 16.07
N THR A 91 -6.43 4.49 16.71
CA THR A 91 -6.44 5.78 16.02
C THR A 91 -5.20 5.93 15.14
N GLU A 92 -5.18 6.93 14.27
CA GLU A 92 -4.00 7.26 13.46
C GLU A 92 -2.75 7.51 14.33
N ASP A 93 -2.90 8.25 15.43
CA ASP A 93 -1.79 8.52 16.35
C ASP A 93 -1.29 7.25 17.06
N GLU A 94 -2.20 6.36 17.43
CA GLU A 94 -1.86 5.08 18.05
C GLU A 94 -1.13 4.16 17.06
N TRP A 95 -1.58 4.13 15.79
CA TRP A 95 -0.85 3.47 14.71
C TRP A 95 0.53 4.05 14.51
N HIS A 96 0.65 5.38 14.47
CA HIS A 96 1.94 6.07 14.33
C HIS A 96 2.91 5.64 15.44
N GLN A 97 2.48 5.68 16.70
CA GLN A 97 3.32 5.29 17.83
C GLN A 97 3.71 3.80 17.80
N LEU A 98 2.76 2.91 17.50
CA LEU A 98 2.99 1.47 17.40
C LEU A 98 4.03 1.14 16.31
N LEU A 99 3.87 1.75 15.13
CA LEU A 99 4.75 1.53 13.99
C LEU A 99 6.17 2.03 14.29
N THR A 100 6.30 3.24 14.85
CA THR A 100 7.61 3.78 15.25
C THR A 100 8.31 2.91 16.29
N LYS A 101 7.57 2.32 17.24
CA LYS A 101 8.13 1.37 18.24
C LYS A 101 8.53 0.01 17.65
N SER A 102 8.06 -0.31 16.44
CA SER A 102 8.23 -1.61 15.79
C SER A 102 9.19 -1.53 14.59
N ASP A 103 10.14 -0.60 14.63
CA ASP A 103 11.15 -0.36 13.58
C ASP A 103 10.55 -0.04 12.20
N PHE A 104 9.43 0.70 12.21
CA PHE A 104 8.92 1.43 11.05
C PHE A 104 9.11 2.94 11.22
N THR A 105 8.92 3.69 10.14
CA THR A 105 9.02 5.16 10.12
C THR A 105 7.81 5.87 10.74
N GLY A 106 6.80 5.12 11.20
CA GLY A 106 5.51 5.66 11.65
C GLY A 106 4.55 5.90 10.48
N VAL A 107 3.43 6.58 10.73
CA VAL A 107 2.49 6.98 9.67
C VAL A 107 3.11 8.11 8.83
N GLU A 108 3.55 7.81 7.60
CA GLU A 108 4.08 8.80 6.67
C GLU A 108 3.00 9.40 5.78
N THR A 109 2.06 8.57 5.34
CA THR A 109 0.91 8.98 4.55
C THR A 109 -0.33 8.33 5.13
N CYS A 110 -1.35 9.14 5.39
CA CYS A 110 -2.67 8.70 5.80
C CYS A 110 -3.69 9.28 4.81
N MET A 111 -4.40 8.40 4.11
CA MET A 111 -5.46 8.76 3.17
C MET A 111 -6.79 8.27 3.72
N HIS A 112 -7.65 9.19 4.11
CA HIS A 112 -8.96 8.85 4.64
C HIS A 112 -9.95 8.56 3.50
N ALA A 113 -10.81 7.56 3.71
CA ALA A 113 -11.88 7.23 2.78
C ALA A 113 -12.90 8.38 2.60
N TYR A 114 -13.10 9.17 3.65
CA TYR A 114 -14.01 10.31 3.67
C TYR A 114 -13.30 11.58 4.14
N GLN A 115 -13.63 12.73 3.54
CA GLN A 115 -12.98 14.00 3.88
C GLN A 115 -13.45 14.65 5.20
N PRO A 116 -14.76 14.65 5.54
CA PRO A 116 -15.24 15.24 6.78
C PRO A 116 -14.59 14.56 7.99
N LEU A 117 -14.07 15.37 8.92
CA LEU A 117 -13.29 14.88 10.07
C LEU A 117 -14.07 13.88 10.93
N ASP A 118 -15.37 14.09 11.09
CA ASP A 118 -16.31 13.25 11.83
C ASP A 118 -16.64 11.93 11.12
N GLN A 119 -16.22 11.77 9.85
CA GLN A 119 -16.48 10.60 9.01
C GLN A 119 -15.21 9.86 8.62
N ARG A 120 -14.04 10.23 9.18
CA ARG A 120 -12.75 9.55 8.94
C ARG A 120 -12.69 8.23 9.71
N THR A 121 -13.53 7.29 9.32
CA THR A 121 -13.64 5.97 9.97
C THR A 121 -12.61 4.99 9.47
N ASP A 122 -12.18 5.14 8.21
CA ASP A 122 -11.29 4.22 7.51
C ASP A 122 -10.19 4.98 6.79
N SER A 123 -8.98 4.44 6.86
CA SER A 123 -7.78 5.04 6.30
C SER A 123 -6.90 4.00 5.60
N LEU A 124 -6.30 4.43 4.49
CA LEU A 124 -5.10 3.80 3.96
C LEU A 124 -3.89 4.48 4.60
N ILE A 125 -3.04 3.70 5.26
CA ILE A 125 -1.84 4.15 5.96
C ILE A 125 -0.62 3.51 5.29
N ILE A 126 0.40 4.32 5.02
CA ILE A 126 1.69 3.86 4.49
C ILE A 126 2.78 4.13 5.52
N SER A 127 3.61 3.12 5.73
CA SER A 127 4.80 3.18 6.58
C SER A 127 5.93 2.36 5.97
N HIS A 128 7.19 2.74 6.22
CA HIS A 128 8.34 2.01 5.73
C HIS A 128 9.09 1.33 6.85
N ALA A 129 9.56 0.11 6.60
CA ALA A 129 10.53 -0.57 7.43
C ALA A 129 11.80 0.29 7.53
N VAL A 130 12.20 0.70 8.74
CA VAL A 130 13.40 1.53 8.93
C VAL A 130 14.61 0.82 8.32
N SER A 131 15.33 1.53 7.44
CA SER A 131 16.60 1.07 6.90
C SER A 131 17.74 1.54 7.80
N SER A 132 18.77 0.71 7.97
CA SER A 132 20.05 1.17 8.50
C SER A 132 20.71 2.05 7.43
N SER A 133 20.36 3.34 7.41
CA SER A 133 21.04 4.42 6.69
C SER A 133 21.62 4.01 5.33
N GLY A 134 20.73 3.70 4.38
CA GLY A 134 21.01 3.83 2.96
C GLY A 134 20.24 5.04 2.48
N GLU A 135 20.94 6.05 1.95
CA GLU A 135 20.32 7.18 1.27
C GLU A 135 19.25 6.64 0.31
N LEU A 136 17.99 7.06 0.50
CA LEU A 136 16.96 6.90 -0.52
C LEU A 136 17.53 7.53 -1.79
N SER A 137 17.99 6.72 -2.73
CA SER A 137 18.40 7.23 -4.04
C SER A 137 17.21 7.99 -4.59
N GLU A 138 17.36 9.29 -4.83
CA GLU A 138 16.37 10.14 -5.49
C GLU A 138 16.12 9.56 -6.89
N CYS A 139 15.21 8.59 -6.98
CA CYS A 139 14.90 7.92 -8.22
C CYS A 139 13.83 8.74 -8.93
N THR A 140 14.23 9.49 -9.94
CA THR A 140 13.32 10.30 -10.76
C THR A 140 12.32 9.37 -11.47
N PRO A 141 11.01 9.40 -11.11
CA PRO A 141 10.05 8.44 -11.61
C PRO A 141 9.67 8.72 -13.07
N LEU A 142 9.36 7.67 -13.82
CA LEU A 142 8.71 7.78 -15.12
C LEU A 142 7.19 7.72 -14.95
N LEU A 143 6.48 8.63 -15.60
CA LEU A 143 5.02 8.69 -15.61
C LEU A 143 4.52 7.89 -16.82
N VAL A 144 3.80 6.80 -16.59
CA VAL A 144 3.40 5.86 -17.64
C VAL A 144 1.91 5.99 -17.91
N VAL A 145 1.54 6.41 -19.12
CA VAL A 145 0.15 6.50 -19.58
C VAL A 145 -0.16 5.41 -20.62
N SER A 146 -1.43 5.22 -20.95
CA SER A 146 -1.84 4.37 -22.06
C SER A 146 -1.64 5.08 -23.41
N GLN A 147 -1.53 4.31 -24.50
CA GLN A 147 -1.47 4.87 -25.86
C GLN A 147 -2.67 5.80 -26.14
N ARG A 148 -3.87 5.38 -25.71
CA ARG A 148 -5.13 6.12 -25.88
C ARG A 148 -5.09 7.47 -25.17
N GLN A 149 -4.60 7.51 -23.93
CA GLN A 149 -4.45 8.76 -23.17
C GLN A 149 -3.51 9.74 -23.86
N ARG A 150 -2.44 9.23 -24.50
CA ARG A 150 -1.47 10.07 -25.22
C ARG A 150 -1.98 10.57 -26.57
N SER A 151 -2.81 9.78 -27.26
CA SER A 151 -3.30 10.09 -28.62
C SER A 151 -4.70 10.71 -28.67
N GLY A 152 -5.45 10.71 -27.56
CA GLY A 152 -6.81 11.26 -27.51
C GLY A 152 -6.84 12.76 -27.81
N HIS A 153 -7.85 13.23 -28.54
CA HIS A 153 -7.99 14.64 -28.96
C HIS A 153 -7.94 15.65 -27.81
N ASP A 154 -8.38 15.26 -26.61
CA ASP A 154 -8.35 16.12 -25.41
C ASP A 154 -7.26 15.73 -24.39
N GLY A 155 -6.40 14.74 -24.69
CA GLY A 155 -5.38 14.24 -23.77
C GLY A 155 -6.00 13.79 -22.44
N GLY A 156 -6.58 12.57 -22.43
CA GLY A 156 -7.40 12.05 -21.31
C GLY A 156 -6.86 12.34 -19.91
N SER A 157 -7.73 12.36 -18.90
CA SER A 157 -7.40 12.65 -17.49
C SER A 157 -6.07 12.08 -16.95
N GLY A 158 -5.61 10.91 -17.40
CA GLY A 158 -4.31 10.35 -17.05
C GLY A 158 -3.10 11.09 -17.65
N LEU A 159 -3.19 11.61 -18.88
CA LEU A 159 -2.15 12.46 -19.46
C LEU A 159 -2.13 13.83 -18.78
N SER A 160 -3.29 14.43 -18.53
CA SER A 160 -3.39 15.70 -17.78
C SER A 160 -2.79 15.57 -16.37
N LEU A 161 -3.12 14.48 -15.67
CA LEU A 161 -2.54 14.17 -14.36
C LEU A 161 -1.03 13.91 -14.45
N ALA A 162 -0.55 13.20 -15.47
CA ALA A 162 0.88 13.01 -15.71
C ALA A 162 1.61 14.35 -15.86
N GLN A 163 1.08 15.26 -16.67
CA GLN A 163 1.66 16.59 -16.87
C GLN A 163 1.68 17.41 -15.58
N SER A 164 0.59 17.36 -14.80
CA SER A 164 0.50 18.04 -13.50
C SER A 164 1.53 17.49 -12.50
N LEU A 165 1.67 16.16 -12.43
CA LEU A 165 2.67 15.50 -11.60
C LEU A 165 4.09 15.82 -12.05
N ALA A 166 4.37 15.82 -13.36
CA ALA A 166 5.67 16.19 -13.90
C ALA A 166 6.07 17.61 -13.48
N GLY A 167 5.14 18.57 -13.54
CA GLY A 167 5.37 19.93 -13.06
C GLY A 167 5.64 20.00 -11.55
N ARG A 168 4.85 19.29 -10.73
CA ARG A 168 5.02 19.28 -9.26
C ARG A 168 6.30 18.59 -8.79
N LEU A 169 6.72 17.55 -9.50
CA LEU A 169 7.92 16.77 -9.20
C LEU A 169 9.17 17.29 -9.93
N SER A 170 9.08 18.43 -10.63
CA SER A 170 10.17 19.01 -11.42
C SER A 170 10.80 18.03 -12.44
N LEU A 171 9.97 17.16 -13.03
CA LEU A 171 10.42 16.16 -14.00
C LEU A 171 10.55 16.77 -15.40
N SER A 172 11.50 16.25 -16.20
CA SER A 172 11.61 16.58 -17.62
C SER A 172 10.36 16.12 -18.39
N SER A 173 9.98 16.83 -19.46
CA SER A 173 8.91 16.42 -20.38
C SER A 173 9.11 15.01 -20.96
N ASP A 174 10.35 14.53 -21.06
CA ASP A 174 10.69 13.18 -21.51
C ASP A 174 10.38 12.08 -20.47
N SER A 175 9.95 12.47 -19.27
CA SER A 175 9.61 11.54 -18.18
C SER A 175 8.22 10.93 -18.33
N ILE A 176 7.40 11.44 -19.26
CA ILE A 176 6.10 10.86 -19.59
C ILE A 176 6.26 9.89 -20.75
N THR A 177 5.99 8.61 -20.50
CA THR A 177 6.09 7.52 -21.46
C THR A 177 4.79 6.71 -21.56
N ILE A 178 4.77 5.69 -22.41
CA ILE A 178 3.62 4.83 -22.70
C ILE A 178 3.92 3.42 -22.18
N LEU A 179 2.88 2.71 -21.71
CA LEU A 179 2.99 1.28 -21.41
C LEU A 179 3.72 0.50 -22.52
N GLY A 180 4.72 -0.28 -22.13
CA GLY A 180 5.54 -1.08 -23.05
C GLY A 180 6.76 -0.37 -23.64
N ASP A 181 7.00 0.91 -23.31
CA ASP A 181 8.24 1.60 -23.70
C ASP A 181 9.46 0.99 -22.98
N PRO A 182 10.53 0.60 -23.69
CA PRO A 182 11.76 0.08 -23.09
C PRO A 182 12.38 0.96 -22.01
N LYS A 183 12.12 2.28 -22.02
CA LYS A 183 12.60 3.23 -21.01
C LYS A 183 12.15 2.90 -19.59
N ILE A 184 11.06 2.15 -19.44
CA ILE A 184 10.48 1.78 -18.14
C ILE A 184 11.36 0.77 -17.39
N ASN A 185 12.15 -0.03 -18.10
CA ASN A 185 12.88 -1.15 -17.49
C ASN A 185 13.86 -0.67 -16.40
N GLY A 186 13.69 -1.22 -15.19
CA GLY A 186 14.55 -0.89 -14.04
C GLY A 186 14.36 0.53 -13.49
N ARG A 187 13.28 1.22 -13.86
CA ARG A 187 12.94 2.57 -13.38
C ARG A 187 11.73 2.54 -12.46
N THR A 188 11.74 3.37 -11.43
CA THR A 188 10.52 3.67 -10.66
C THR A 188 9.49 4.30 -11.58
N CYS A 189 8.29 3.74 -11.63
CA CYS A 189 7.23 4.19 -12.53
C CYS A 189 5.94 4.48 -11.78
N ILE A 190 5.30 5.59 -12.12
CA ILE A 190 3.94 5.93 -11.69
C ILE A 190 3.02 5.64 -12.88
N VAL A 191 2.25 4.56 -12.79
CA VAL A 191 1.41 4.08 -13.89
C VAL A 191 0.00 4.65 -13.77
N LEU A 192 -0.36 5.55 -14.69
CA LEU A 192 -1.66 6.22 -14.80
C LEU A 192 -2.54 5.66 -15.93
N ALA A 193 -2.05 4.63 -16.61
CA ALA A 193 -2.70 3.99 -17.75
C ALA A 193 -4.10 3.39 -17.44
N GLY A 194 -4.43 3.21 -16.15
CA GLY A 194 -5.70 2.67 -15.67
C GLY A 194 -6.69 3.69 -15.14
N LEU A 195 -6.43 4.99 -15.29
CA LEU A 195 -7.25 6.04 -14.67
C LEU A 195 -8.64 6.18 -15.33
N GLU A 196 -8.72 6.03 -16.65
CA GLU A 196 -9.98 6.21 -17.42
C GLU A 196 -10.67 4.90 -17.75
N ASP A 197 -9.89 3.83 -17.88
CA ASP A 197 -10.36 2.50 -18.21
C ASP A 197 -9.64 1.51 -17.31
N THR A 198 -10.34 0.48 -16.87
CA THR A 198 -9.74 -0.65 -16.16
C THR A 198 -8.83 -1.43 -17.12
N THR A 199 -7.55 -1.06 -17.14
CA THR A 199 -6.54 -1.62 -18.06
C THR A 199 -6.49 -3.14 -17.97
N LEU A 200 -6.63 -3.69 -16.76
CA LEU A 200 -6.65 -5.12 -16.51
C LEU A 200 -7.97 -5.80 -16.91
N ALA A 201 -9.12 -5.12 -16.78
CA ALA A 201 -10.41 -5.72 -17.11
C ALA A 201 -10.63 -5.83 -18.63
N THR A 202 -9.99 -4.97 -19.43
CA THR A 202 -10.05 -4.98 -20.91
C THR A 202 -8.71 -5.39 -21.54
N CYS A 203 -7.94 -6.23 -20.84
CA CYS A 203 -6.58 -6.60 -21.21
C CYS A 203 -6.57 -7.62 -22.35
N GLY A 204 -6.50 -7.15 -23.60
CA GLY A 204 -6.19 -7.98 -24.77
C GLY A 204 -4.69 -8.29 -24.88
N GLU A 205 -4.32 -9.18 -25.80
CA GLU A 205 -2.95 -9.71 -25.94
C GLU A 205 -1.88 -8.62 -26.05
N VAL A 206 -2.10 -7.58 -26.86
CA VAL A 206 -1.14 -6.46 -27.02
C VAL A 206 -0.93 -5.69 -25.71
N LYS A 207 -2.01 -5.40 -24.96
CA LYS A 207 -1.92 -4.71 -23.66
C LYS A 207 -1.24 -5.60 -22.63
N PHE A 208 -1.55 -6.89 -22.62
CA PHE A 208 -0.94 -7.86 -21.71
C PHE A 208 0.55 -8.00 -21.97
N VAL A 209 0.99 -8.10 -23.23
CA VAL A 209 2.41 -8.11 -23.60
C VAL A 209 3.10 -6.82 -23.18
N GLY A 210 2.47 -5.67 -23.38
CA GLY A 210 2.99 -4.37 -22.92
C GLY A 210 3.15 -4.30 -21.39
N ILE A 211 2.17 -4.78 -20.62
CA ILE A 211 2.26 -4.85 -19.15
C ILE A 211 3.35 -5.85 -18.73
N ARG A 212 3.39 -7.03 -19.35
CA ARG A 212 4.37 -8.07 -19.06
C ARG A 212 5.79 -7.59 -19.30
N SER A 213 6.04 -6.94 -20.43
CA SER A 213 7.36 -6.36 -20.73
C SER A 213 7.72 -5.23 -19.75
N THR A 214 6.75 -4.39 -19.39
CA THR A 214 6.92 -3.29 -18.44
C THR A 214 7.36 -3.78 -17.05
N PHE A 215 6.83 -4.91 -16.58
CA PHE A 215 7.11 -5.43 -15.23
C PHE A 215 8.11 -6.59 -15.19
N ASN A 216 8.75 -6.94 -16.31
CA ASN A 216 9.63 -8.12 -16.42
C ASN A 216 8.99 -9.39 -15.80
N LEU A 217 7.68 -9.55 -15.95
CA LEU A 217 6.96 -10.69 -15.39
C LEU A 217 7.33 -11.93 -16.22
N ALA A 218 8.05 -12.86 -15.59
CA ALA A 218 8.43 -14.15 -16.15
C ALA A 218 7.20 -14.95 -16.59
#